data_AF-W1Y805-F1
#
_entry.id   AF-W1Y805-F1
#
_cell.length_a   1.000
_cell.length_b   1.000
_cell.length_c   1.000
_cell.angle_alpha   90.00
_cell.angle_beta   90.00
_cell.angle_gamma   90.00
#
_symmetry.space_group_name_H-M   'P 1'
#
loop_
_entity.id
_entity.type
_entity.pdbx_description
1 polymer ?
#
loop_
_entity_poly.entity_id
_entity_poly.type
_entity_poly.pdbx_seq_one_letter_code
_entity_poly.pdbx_strand_id
1 'polypeptide(L)'
;LATGMLPICLGEATKFSQYLLDSDKRYRVIARLGQRTDTSDADGQIVEERPVTFSAEQLAAALDTFRGDIEQIPSMYSALKYQGKKLYEYARQGIEVPREARP
;
A
#
# COMPACT_ATOMS: atom_id res chain seq x y z
N LEU A 1 -8.40 5.86 -2.23
CA LEU A 1 -8.46 6.10 -3.71
C LEU A 1 -7.18 6.70 -4.31
N ALA A 2 -6.80 6.27 -5.53
CA ALA A 2 -5.66 6.79 -6.30
C ALA A 2 -6.04 7.03 -7.77
N THR A 3 -5.33 7.96 -8.43
CA THR A 3 -5.44 8.23 -9.87
C THR A 3 -4.05 8.34 -10.47
N GLY A 4 -3.91 8.06 -11.76
CA GLY A 4 -2.66 8.27 -12.46
C GLY A 4 -2.49 7.37 -13.68
N MET A 5 -1.24 7.06 -13.97
CA MET A 5 -0.86 6.24 -15.11
C MET A 5 -1.25 4.78 -14.88
N LEU A 6 -1.96 4.20 -15.85
CA LEU A 6 -2.31 2.78 -15.90
C LEU A 6 -1.89 2.23 -17.26
N PRO A 7 -0.83 1.40 -17.34
CA PRO A 7 -0.44 0.81 -18.62
C PRO A 7 -1.51 -0.19 -19.06
N ILE A 8 -1.96 -0.06 -20.32
CA ILE A 8 -2.91 -0.99 -20.94
C ILE A 8 -2.23 -1.63 -22.14
N CYS A 9 -2.05 -2.95 -22.08
CA CYS A 9 -1.49 -3.73 -23.18
C CYS A 9 -2.61 -4.49 -23.90
N LEU A 10 -2.62 -4.45 -25.23
CA LEU A 10 -3.61 -5.12 -26.08
C LEU A 10 -2.93 -6.07 -27.07
N GLY A 11 -3.60 -7.19 -27.38
CA GLY A 11 -3.10 -8.18 -28.35
C GLY A 11 -1.71 -8.68 -27.97
N GLU A 12 -0.78 -8.69 -28.93
CA GLU A 12 0.59 -9.17 -28.72
C GLU A 12 1.40 -8.31 -27.74
N ALA A 13 1.03 -7.05 -27.52
CA ALA A 13 1.73 -6.19 -26.56
C ALA A 13 1.60 -6.71 -25.12
N THR A 14 0.60 -7.55 -24.82
CA THR A 14 0.43 -8.18 -23.50
C THR A 14 1.64 -9.03 -23.11
N LYS A 15 2.39 -9.55 -24.08
CA LYS A 15 3.65 -10.29 -23.87
C LYS A 15 4.72 -9.45 -23.16
N PHE A 16 4.62 -8.12 -23.22
CA PHE A 16 5.58 -7.20 -22.60
C PHE A 16 5.11 -6.59 -21.27
N SER A 17 3.93 -6.98 -20.80
CA SER A 17 3.34 -6.43 -19.56
C SER A 17 4.24 -6.63 -18.34
N GLN A 18 5.01 -7.73 -18.28
CA GLN A 18 5.93 -8.00 -17.19
C GLN A 18 7.00 -6.90 -17.02
N TYR A 19 7.56 -6.38 -18.12
CA TYR A 19 8.55 -5.30 -18.05
C TYR A 19 7.98 -4.02 -17.41
N LEU A 20 6.69 -3.74 -17.63
CA LEU A 20 5.99 -2.61 -17.03
C LEU A 20 5.64 -2.88 -15.56
N LEU A 21 5.40 -4.14 -15.20
CA LEU A 21 5.19 -4.53 -13.80
C LEU A 21 6.47 -4.43 -12.97
N ASP A 22 7.64 -4.58 -13.59
CA ASP A 22 8.94 -4.52 -12.90
C ASP A 22 9.59 -3.13 -12.93
N SER A 23 9.08 -2.19 -13.73
CA SER A 23 9.65 -0.83 -13.83
C SER A 23 9.47 0.01 -12.56
N ASP A 24 10.32 0.99 -12.32
CA ASP A 24 10.11 1.92 -11.19
C ASP A 24 8.79 2.69 -11.28
N LYS A 25 8.15 2.91 -10.14
CA LYS A 25 6.91 3.69 -10.02
C LYS A 25 7.15 4.89 -9.12
N ARG A 26 6.55 6.02 -9.48
CA ARG A 26 6.59 7.25 -8.67
C ARG A 26 5.18 7.70 -8.33
N TYR A 27 4.98 8.07 -7.09
CA TYR A 27 3.69 8.50 -6.57
C TYR A 27 3.81 9.85 -5.89
N ARG A 28 2.75 10.64 -5.98
CA ARG A 28 2.52 11.79 -5.12
C ARG A 28 1.39 11.45 -4.16
N VAL A 29 1.69 11.46 -2.87
CA VAL A 29 0.76 11.04 -1.82
C VAL A 29 0.51 12.21 -0.88
N ILE A 30 -0.72 12.32 -0.38
CA ILE A 30 -1.09 13.17 0.75
C ILE A 30 -1.59 12.23 1.84
N ALA A 31 -1.00 12.31 3.03
CA ALA A 31 -1.37 11.50 4.17
C ALA A 31 -1.90 12.37 5.31
N ARG A 32 -2.86 11.85 6.07
CA ARG A 32 -3.37 12.49 7.28
C ARG A 32 -2.78 11.80 8.50
N LEU A 33 -1.91 12.51 9.21
CA LEU A 33 -1.27 12.00 10.42
C LEU A 33 -2.22 12.10 11.61
N GLY A 34 -2.16 11.13 12.52
CA GLY A 34 -3.03 11.05 13.69
C GLY A 34 -4.36 10.34 13.45
N GLN A 35 -4.62 9.82 12.25
CA GLN A 35 -5.79 8.97 11.96
C GLN A 35 -5.33 7.66 11.30
N ARG A 36 -5.97 6.55 11.68
CA ARG A 36 -5.81 5.25 11.03
C ARG A 36 -7.18 4.74 10.61
N THR A 37 -7.23 4.21 9.39
CA THR A 37 -8.41 3.54 8.83
C THR A 37 -8.17 2.05 8.69
N ASP A 38 -9.24 1.27 8.58
CA ASP A 38 -9.19 -0.18 8.34
C ASP A 38 -8.58 -0.55 6.98
N THR A 39 -8.77 0.29 5.95
CA THR A 39 -8.20 0.09 4.60
C THR A 39 -6.82 0.73 4.41
N SER A 40 -6.32 1.47 5.40
CA SER A 40 -5.08 2.27 5.30
C SER A 40 -5.12 3.40 4.25
N ASP A 41 -6.32 3.78 3.79
CA ASP A 41 -6.53 4.96 2.95
C ASP A 41 -7.77 5.76 3.37
N ALA A 42 -8.05 6.86 2.67
CA ALA A 42 -9.12 7.78 3.02
C ALA A 42 -10.55 7.23 2.80
N ASP A 43 -10.71 6.09 2.12
CA ASP A 43 -12.04 5.51 1.85
C ASP A 43 -12.48 4.55 2.98
N GLY A 44 -11.57 4.16 3.86
CA GLY A 44 -11.84 3.26 4.99
C GLY A 44 -12.55 3.94 6.16
N GLN A 45 -13.04 3.12 7.08
CA GLN A 45 -13.60 3.60 8.34
C GLN A 45 -12.47 3.94 9.31
N ILE A 46 -12.60 5.06 10.02
CA ILE A 46 -11.64 5.44 11.06
C ILE A 46 -11.72 4.45 12.21
N VAL A 47 -10.61 3.78 12.50
CA VAL A 47 -10.50 2.81 13.59
C VAL A 47 -9.69 3.34 14.77
N GLU A 48 -8.93 4.41 14.56
CA GLU A 48 -8.11 5.03 15.60
C GLU A 48 -7.84 6.50 15.26
N GLU A 49 -7.90 7.36 16.27
CA GLU A 49 -7.47 8.74 16.19
C GLU A 49 -6.59 9.12 17.38
N ARG A 50 -5.60 9.99 17.14
CA ARG A 50 -4.75 10.54 18.18
C ARG A 50 -4.26 11.94 17.82
N PRO A 51 -3.93 12.77 18.82
CA PRO A 51 -3.22 14.03 18.59
C PRO A 51 -1.88 13.80 17.88
N VAL A 52 -1.53 14.76 17.01
CA VAL A 52 -0.20 14.85 16.40
C VAL A 52 0.64 15.79 17.25
N THR A 53 1.70 15.25 17.87
CA THR A 53 2.51 15.95 18.88
C THR A 53 3.99 16.12 18.49
N PHE A 54 4.38 15.71 17.28
CA PHE A 54 5.75 15.82 16.78
C PHE A 54 5.94 17.06 15.90
N SER A 55 7.19 17.52 15.80
CA SER A 55 7.57 18.62 14.91
C SER A 55 7.77 18.17 13.46
N ALA A 56 7.84 19.13 12.54
CA ALA A 56 8.11 18.83 11.13
C ALA A 56 9.49 18.19 10.93
N GLU A 57 10.49 18.59 11.72
CA GLU A 57 11.85 18.05 11.68
C GLU A 57 11.88 16.59 12.15
N GLN A 58 11.14 16.26 13.21
CA GLN A 58 10.99 14.89 13.69
C GLN A 58 10.31 14.00 12.65
N LEU A 59 9.28 14.52 11.97
CA LEU A 59 8.63 13.81 10.87
C LEU A 59 9.59 13.59 9.70
N ALA A 60 10.36 14.62 9.30
CA ALA A 60 11.31 14.51 8.20
C ALA A 60 12.41 13.48 8.50
N ALA A 61 12.93 13.45 9.72
CA ALA A 61 13.91 12.45 10.16
C ALA A 61 13.32 11.04 10.14
N ALA A 62 12.08 10.86 10.60
CA ALA A 62 11.40 9.57 10.53
C ALA A 62 11.17 9.11 9.08
N LEU A 63 10.78 10.01 8.17
CA LEU A 63 10.59 9.68 6.76
C LEU A 63 11.90 9.27 6.05
N ASP A 64 13.05 9.80 6.50
CA ASP A 64 14.35 9.44 5.94
C ASP A 64 14.68 7.95 6.18
N THR A 65 14.23 7.37 7.29
CA THR A 65 14.44 5.94 7.58
C THR A 65 13.65 5.00 6.67
N PHE A 66 12.71 5.52 5.87
CA PHE A 66 11.96 4.75 4.87
C PHE A 66 12.56 4.84 3.47
N ARG A 67 13.74 5.47 3.31
CA ARG A 67 14.45 5.55 2.02
C ARG A 67 15.40 4.37 1.88
N GLY A 68 15.37 3.73 0.71
CA GLY A 68 16.16 2.53 0.40
C GLY A 68 15.34 1.25 0.56
N ASP A 69 16.03 0.11 0.59
CA ASP A 69 15.39 -1.20 0.69
C ASP A 69 14.93 -1.44 2.14
N ILE A 70 13.63 -1.70 2.31
CA ILE A 70 13.01 -1.97 3.61
C ILE A 70 12.02 -3.13 3.49
N GLU A 71 11.97 -3.95 4.52
CA GLU A 71 10.97 -5.02 4.62
C GLU A 71 9.61 -4.43 5.02
N GLN A 72 8.61 -4.61 4.14
CA GLN A 72 7.25 -4.11 4.31
C GLN A 72 6.26 -5.26 4.42
N ILE A 73 5.38 -5.19 5.42
CA ILE A 73 4.25 -6.12 5.51
C ILE A 73 3.13 -5.57 4.62
N PRO A 74 2.71 -6.30 3.57
CA PRO A 74 1.66 -5.82 2.67
C PRO A 74 0.33 -5.68 3.42
N SER A 75 -0.56 -4.77 3.03
CA SER A 75 -1.90 -4.64 3.65
C SER A 75 -2.77 -5.89 3.43
N MET A 76 -3.72 -6.14 4.33
CA MET A 76 -4.81 -7.11 4.11
C MET A 76 -5.67 -6.75 2.90
N TYR A 77 -5.80 -5.47 2.56
CA TYR A 77 -6.48 -5.00 1.36
C TYR A 77 -5.55 -5.02 0.14
N SER A 78 -5.07 -6.21 -0.22
CA SER A 78 -4.11 -6.46 -1.30
C SER A 78 -4.57 -7.57 -2.25
N ALA A 79 -4.10 -7.52 -3.49
CA ALA A 79 -4.34 -8.55 -4.50
C ALA A 79 -3.40 -9.78 -4.37
N LEU A 80 -2.45 -9.75 -3.43
CA LEU A 80 -1.63 -10.92 -3.10
C LEU A 80 -2.50 -12.10 -2.68
N LYS A 81 -2.04 -13.32 -2.93
CA LYS A 81 -2.79 -14.53 -2.63
C LYS A 81 -2.26 -15.22 -1.38
N TYR A 82 -3.18 -15.68 -0.54
CA TYR A 82 -2.93 -16.62 0.54
C TYR A 82 -3.84 -17.83 0.34
N GLN A 83 -3.27 -19.03 0.32
CA GLN A 83 -4.01 -20.29 0.09
C GLN A 83 -4.98 -20.24 -1.12
N GLY A 84 -4.55 -19.62 -2.22
CA GLY A 84 -5.31 -19.55 -3.47
C GLY A 84 -6.33 -18.42 -3.60
N LYS A 85 -6.68 -17.71 -2.52
CA LYS A 85 -7.59 -16.55 -2.52
C LYS A 85 -6.84 -15.24 -2.29
N LYS A 86 -7.33 -14.11 -2.81
CA LYS A 86 -6.66 -12.81 -2.62
C LYS A 86 -6.87 -12.30 -1.19
N LEU A 87 -5.89 -11.57 -0.63
CA LEU A 87 -5.94 -11.07 0.75
C LEU A 87 -7.17 -10.20 1.00
N TYR A 88 -7.55 -9.34 0.05
CA TYR A 88 -8.73 -8.48 0.22
C TYR A 88 -10.04 -9.29 0.35
N GLU A 89 -10.09 -10.53 -0.14
CA GLU A 89 -11.28 -11.39 0.00
C GLU A 89 -11.43 -11.84 1.46
N TYR A 90 -10.33 -12.18 2.13
CA TYR A 90 -10.31 -12.48 3.56
C TYR A 90 -10.61 -11.23 4.40
N ALA A 91 -10.02 -10.08 4.04
CA ALA A 91 -10.24 -8.81 4.73
C ALA A 91 -11.73 -8.44 4.77
N ARG A 92 -12.44 -8.59 3.64
CA ARG A 92 -13.89 -8.34 3.54
C ARG A 92 -14.75 -9.31 4.37
N GLN A 93 -14.20 -10.47 4.72
CA GLN A 93 -14.85 -11.44 5.62
C GLN A 93 -14.47 -11.19 7.10
N GLY A 94 -13.65 -10.18 7.38
CA GLY A 94 -13.11 -9.92 8.72
C GLY A 94 -12.05 -10.94 9.17
N ILE A 95 -11.49 -11.71 8.23
CA ILE A 95 -10.49 -12.74 8.52
C ILE A 95 -9.10 -12.16 8.29
N GLU A 96 -8.29 -12.12 9.35
CA GLU A 96 -6.88 -11.79 9.24
C GLU A 96 -6.05 -13.05 8.97
N VAL A 97 -5.06 -12.94 8.08
CA VAL A 97 -4.16 -14.04 7.74
C VAL A 97 -2.70 -13.60 7.88
N PRO A 98 -1.77 -14.53 8.13
CA PRO A 98 -0.35 -14.23 8.18
C PRO A 98 0.14 -13.62 6.86
N ARG A 99 1.00 -12.60 6.98
CA ARG A 99 1.61 -11.89 5.86
C ARG A 99 3.09 -11.76 6.15
N GLU A 100 3.92 -12.29 5.26
CA GLU A 100 5.37 -12.15 5.36
C GLU A 100 5.78 -10.75 4.93
N ALA A 101 6.80 -10.21 5.60
CA ALA A 101 7.45 -9.00 5.14
C ALA A 101 8.18 -9.29 3.83
N ARG A 102 8.25 -8.27 2.97
CA ARG A 102 8.90 -8.35 1.68
C ARG A 102 9.63 -7.04 1.38
N PRO A 103 10.71 -7.07 0.58
CA PRO A 103 11.36 -5.85 0.11
C PRO A 103 10.42 -4.99 -0.75
#